data_AF-A0A2N7AUY5-F1
#
_entry.id   AF-A0A2N7AUY5-F1
#
_cell.length_a   1.000
_cell.length_b   1.000
_cell.length_c   1.000
_cell.angle_alpha   90.00
_cell.angle_beta   90.00
_cell.angle_gamma   90.00
#
_symmetry.space_group_name_H-M   'P 1'
#
loop_
_entity.id
_entity.type
_entity.pdbx_description
1 polymer ?
#
loop_
_entity_poly.entity_id
_entity_poly.type
_entity_poly.pdbx_seq_one_letter_code
_entity_poly.pdbx_strand_id
1 'polypeptide(L)'
;MDYFWIIFNVLLIVALIYWMFRSYKSKKYNKILFVISVIVSVILIIPLLNGIVSNADSIIHPTPFLKLRSKNVHINGTHTKGVLYGETLSNSKVILKDADGIDDNIIVKSNGNGTFKATGLDDRTDYKVTAQKNGKKSDTLKISVGDIPESAYTKLHVNHSNSNNALIINNTDGNTIIASGTSSPYATIKFEDPDRDYKLIKKITANKNGKWSVKLNGPGTGENDKKEIEYYIEAKIDNRLTNNGGAIFIENTNHKKSNNNQNPESDNNLKAIISAPIDKSGYLTLEENLLESANVDDVNSVNSSTQAELRDFHNKANNILDKEKDAESLLSKNKSQLNSADQKKLKVYSESLSNYLSDLHDYAITYQNDNPVINNSETSEDTLKSTKVELNEAKKTFDKSKNNWSTQYDSIINN
;
A
#
# COMPACT_ATOMS: atom_id res chain seq x y z
N MET A 1 -22.97 16.92 -33.74
CA MET A 1 -24.02 17.39 -34.65
C MET A 1 -23.37 17.60 -36.00
N ASP A 2 -23.78 16.88 -37.05
CA ASP A 2 -23.20 17.05 -38.37
C ASP A 2 -23.42 18.48 -38.86
N TYR A 3 -22.35 19.15 -39.27
CA TYR A 3 -22.39 20.50 -39.86
C TYR A 3 -23.45 20.63 -40.96
N PHE A 4 -23.77 19.53 -41.62
CA PHE A 4 -24.87 19.38 -42.56
C PHE A 4 -26.22 19.87 -42.01
N TRP A 5 -26.58 19.51 -40.78
CA TRP A 5 -27.85 19.89 -40.16
C TRP A 5 -27.90 21.38 -39.83
N ILE A 6 -26.78 21.98 -39.40
CA ILE A 6 -26.71 23.42 -39.13
C ILE A 6 -26.86 24.20 -40.45
N ILE A 7 -26.11 23.80 -41.48
CA ILE A 7 -26.17 24.44 -42.81
C ILE A 7 -27.57 24.30 -43.42
N PHE A 8 -28.17 23.11 -43.33
CA PHE A 8 -29.52 22.85 -43.84
C PHE A 8 -30.58 23.73 -43.17
N ASN A 9 -30.55 23.86 -41.83
CA ASN A 9 -31.50 24.70 -41.12
C ASN A 9 -31.30 26.20 -41.40
N VAL A 10 -30.05 26.67 -41.54
CA VAL A 10 -29.77 28.06 -41.94
C VAL A 10 -30.33 28.34 -43.34
N LEU A 11 -30.10 27.43 -44.30
CA LEU A 11 -30.64 27.57 -45.66
C LEU A 11 -32.18 27.56 -45.67
N LEU A 12 -32.81 26.72 -44.84
CA LEU A 12 -34.25 26.66 -44.70
C LEU A 12 -34.84 27.98 -44.14
N ILE A 13 -34.20 28.56 -43.12
CA ILE A 13 -34.59 29.86 -42.55
C ILE A 13 -34.44 30.97 -43.59
N VAL A 14 -33.31 31.01 -44.32
CA VAL A 14 -33.10 32.01 -45.38
C VAL A 14 -34.14 31.86 -46.50
N ALA A 15 -34.48 30.64 -46.88
CA ALA A 15 -35.52 30.36 -47.88
C ALA A 15 -36.91 30.80 -47.39
N LEU A 16 -37.25 30.57 -46.12
CA LEU A 16 -38.50 31.02 -45.52
C LEU A 16 -38.59 32.55 -45.45
N ILE A 17 -37.53 33.22 -45.00
CA ILE A 17 -37.45 34.70 -44.96
C ILE A 17 -37.58 35.27 -46.37
N TYR A 18 -36.88 34.70 -47.35
CA TYR A 18 -36.96 35.13 -48.75
C TYR A 18 -38.37 34.94 -49.31
N TRP A 19 -39.01 33.81 -49.05
CA TRP A 19 -40.39 33.53 -49.47
C TRP A 19 -41.39 34.49 -48.82
N MET A 20 -41.22 34.80 -47.53
CA MET A 20 -42.02 35.79 -46.81
C MET A 20 -41.86 37.18 -47.43
N PHE A 21 -40.63 37.61 -47.71
CA PHE A 21 -40.34 38.93 -48.30
C PHE A 21 -40.94 39.06 -49.70
N ARG A 22 -40.82 38.01 -50.52
CA ARG A 22 -41.40 37.95 -51.87
C ARG A 22 -42.93 37.94 -51.84
N SER A 23 -43.54 37.20 -50.92
CA SER A 23 -45.00 37.10 -50.76
C SER A 23 -45.61 38.39 -50.21
N TYR A 24 -44.92 39.08 -49.30
CA TYR A 24 -45.32 40.40 -48.81
C TYR A 24 -45.32 41.43 -49.95
N LYS A 25 -44.27 41.43 -50.78
CA LYS A 25 -44.13 42.37 -51.91
C LYS A 25 -45.17 42.16 -53.02
N SER A 26 -45.69 40.95 -53.18
CA SER A 26 -46.69 40.61 -54.22
C SER A 26 -48.14 41.00 -53.86
N LYS A 27 -48.39 41.52 -52.64
CA LYS A 27 -49.73 41.90 -52.11
C LYS A 27 -50.80 40.78 -52.13
N LYS A 28 -50.45 39.55 -52.51
CA LYS A 28 -51.32 38.35 -52.50
C LYS A 28 -50.87 37.36 -51.44
N TYR A 29 -50.81 37.77 -50.17
CA TYR A 29 -50.42 36.86 -49.10
C TYR A 29 -51.62 36.46 -48.23
N ASN A 30 -51.68 35.17 -47.90
CA ASN A 30 -52.60 34.67 -46.90
C ASN A 30 -52.02 35.00 -45.51
N LYS A 31 -52.74 35.84 -44.75
CA LYS A 31 -52.30 36.31 -43.42
C LYS A 31 -52.01 35.15 -42.46
N ILE A 32 -52.75 34.06 -42.57
CA ILE A 32 -52.59 32.87 -41.72
C ILE A 32 -51.26 32.17 -42.02
N LEU A 33 -50.94 31.96 -43.31
CA LEU A 33 -49.68 31.32 -43.71
C LEU A 33 -48.45 32.16 -43.34
N PHE A 34 -48.57 33.49 -43.38
CA PHE A 34 -47.49 34.39 -42.94
C PHE A 34 -47.23 34.29 -41.43
N VAL A 35 -48.28 34.25 -40.61
CA VAL A 35 -48.13 34.10 -39.15
C VAL A 35 -47.56 32.71 -38.81
N ILE A 36 -48.01 31.65 -39.48
CA ILE A 36 -47.46 30.30 -39.31
C ILE A 36 -45.97 30.27 -39.68
N SER A 37 -45.53 30.92 -40.77
CA SER A 37 -44.12 30.91 -41.15
C SER A 37 -43.23 31.70 -40.17
N VAL A 38 -43.73 32.78 -39.56
CA VAL A 38 -43.04 33.49 -38.47
C VAL A 38 -42.86 32.57 -37.26
N ILE A 39 -43.93 31.90 -36.83
CA ILE A 39 -43.91 30.99 -35.67
C ILE A 39 -42.92 29.84 -35.91
N VAL A 40 -42.99 29.20 -37.08
CA VAL A 40 -42.07 28.12 -37.46
C VAL A 40 -40.62 28.61 -37.49
N SER A 41 -40.36 29.81 -38.00
CA SER A 41 -39.00 30.37 -38.04
C SER A 41 -38.46 30.63 -36.62
N VAL A 42 -39.26 31.18 -35.71
CA VAL A 42 -38.84 31.42 -34.31
C VAL A 42 -38.57 30.11 -33.58
N ILE A 43 -39.43 29.10 -33.77
CA ILE A 43 -39.24 27.77 -33.17
C ILE A 43 -37.96 27.09 -33.67
N LEU A 44 -37.60 27.28 -34.94
CA LEU A 44 -36.37 26.71 -35.53
C LEU A 44 -35.10 27.46 -35.12
N ILE A 45 -35.18 28.76 -34.81
CA ILE A 45 -34.02 29.58 -34.41
C ILE A 45 -33.49 29.21 -33.02
N ILE A 46 -34.37 28.89 -32.07
CA ILE A 46 -34.00 28.55 -30.68
C ILE A 46 -33.04 27.35 -30.59
N PRO A 47 -33.31 26.18 -31.19
CA PRO A 47 -32.38 25.04 -31.16
C PRO A 47 -31.09 25.31 -31.96
N LEU A 48 -31.14 26.15 -33.00
CA LEU A 48 -29.97 26.58 -33.76
C LEU A 48 -29.03 27.45 -32.91
N LEU A 49 -29.56 28.43 -32.18
CA LEU A 49 -28.79 29.27 -31.27
C LEU A 49 -28.17 28.45 -30.15
N ASN A 50 -28.91 27.52 -29.55
CA ASN A 50 -28.38 26.60 -28.53
C ASN A 50 -27.27 25.70 -29.09
N GLY A 51 -27.40 25.23 -30.33
CA GLY A 51 -26.35 24.47 -31.03
C GLY A 51 -25.10 25.31 -31.32
N ILE A 52 -25.24 26.56 -31.74
CA ILE A 52 -24.12 27.46 -32.02
C ILE A 52 -23.39 27.83 -30.71
N VAL A 53 -24.12 28.16 -29.65
CA VAL A 53 -23.54 28.53 -28.34
C VAL A 53 -22.81 27.35 -27.72
N SER A 54 -23.38 26.14 -27.75
CA SER A 54 -22.71 24.94 -27.23
C SER A 54 -21.45 24.54 -28.03
N ASN A 55 -21.45 24.76 -29.36
CA ASN A 55 -20.26 24.56 -30.19
C ASN A 55 -19.20 25.67 -30.01
N ALA A 56 -19.61 26.91 -29.75
CA ALA A 56 -18.67 27.99 -29.43
C ALA A 56 -18.01 27.76 -28.05
N ASP A 57 -18.79 27.31 -27.06
CA ASP A 57 -18.29 26.97 -25.72
C ASP A 57 -17.31 25.79 -25.74
N SER A 58 -17.49 24.80 -26.62
CA SER A 58 -16.54 23.69 -26.75
C SER A 58 -15.20 24.09 -27.37
N ILE A 59 -15.17 25.14 -28.19
CA ILE A 59 -13.95 25.71 -28.80
C ILE A 59 -13.21 26.62 -27.81
N ILE A 60 -13.94 27.45 -27.06
CA ILE A 60 -13.36 28.43 -26.12
C ILE A 60 -13.01 27.77 -24.79
N HIS A 61 -13.82 26.81 -24.35
CA HIS A 61 -13.65 26.05 -23.11
C HIS A 61 -13.66 24.54 -23.42
N PRO A 62 -12.59 24.01 -24.05
CA PRO A 62 -12.50 22.59 -24.36
C PRO A 62 -12.45 21.73 -23.09
N THR A 63 -13.17 20.62 -23.11
CA THR A 63 -13.08 19.59 -22.06
C THR A 63 -11.67 18.99 -22.08
N PRO A 64 -10.95 18.95 -20.95
CA PRO A 64 -9.63 18.35 -20.93
C PRO A 64 -9.72 16.85 -21.22
N PHE A 65 -8.82 16.35 -22.08
CA PHE A 65 -8.56 14.91 -22.19
C PHE A 65 -7.56 14.49 -21.13
N LEU A 66 -7.46 13.19 -20.85
CA LEU A 66 -6.43 12.66 -19.96
C LEU A 66 -5.82 11.40 -20.59
N LYS A 67 -4.50 11.41 -20.77
CA LYS A 67 -3.73 10.29 -21.28
C LYS A 67 -2.58 10.00 -20.32
N LEU A 68 -2.54 8.79 -19.79
CA LEU A 68 -1.50 8.38 -18.84
C LEU A 68 -0.45 7.55 -19.58
N ARG A 69 0.83 7.71 -19.20
CA ARG A 69 1.91 6.89 -19.76
C ARG A 69 1.82 5.44 -19.31
N SER A 70 1.33 5.21 -18.09
CA SER A 70 1.04 3.89 -17.52
C SER A 70 -0.14 4.00 -16.57
N LYS A 71 -0.91 2.91 -16.44
CA LYS A 71 -1.89 2.73 -15.37
C LYS A 71 -1.29 2.09 -14.12
N ASN A 72 -0.14 1.42 -14.27
CA ASN A 72 0.60 0.80 -13.17
C ASN A 72 1.89 1.60 -12.94
N VAL A 73 1.95 2.33 -11.84
CA VAL A 73 3.08 3.16 -11.47
C VAL A 73 4.08 2.31 -10.68
N HIS A 74 5.25 2.11 -11.25
CA HIS A 74 6.32 1.35 -10.60
C HIS A 74 7.24 2.29 -9.81
N ILE A 75 7.52 1.93 -8.57
CA ILE A 75 8.55 2.58 -7.75
C ILE A 75 9.89 1.95 -8.11
N ASN A 76 10.86 2.76 -8.51
CA ASN A 76 12.12 2.27 -9.08
C ASN A 76 13.35 2.71 -8.28
N GLY A 77 14.34 1.82 -8.22
CA GLY A 77 15.65 2.10 -7.63
C GLY A 77 15.58 2.28 -6.12
N THR A 78 16.06 3.40 -5.61
CA THR A 78 16.06 3.69 -4.17
C THR A 78 14.87 4.52 -3.71
N HIS A 79 13.94 4.87 -4.60
CA HIS A 79 12.81 5.72 -4.25
C HIS A 79 11.76 4.95 -3.43
N THR A 80 11.01 5.67 -2.61
CA THR A 80 9.95 5.11 -1.75
C THR A 80 8.56 5.63 -2.14
N LYS A 81 8.47 6.40 -3.22
CA LYS A 81 7.23 6.99 -3.72
C LYS A 81 7.19 6.89 -5.25
N GLY A 82 5.99 6.65 -5.76
CA GLY A 82 5.71 6.56 -7.19
C GLY A 82 5.72 7.93 -7.89
N VAL A 83 5.91 7.88 -9.20
CA VAL A 83 5.85 9.04 -10.08
C VAL A 83 4.99 8.73 -11.31
N LEU A 84 3.89 9.46 -11.46
CA LEU A 84 3.01 9.37 -12.61
C LEU A 84 3.34 10.45 -13.64
N TYR A 85 3.40 10.04 -14.90
CA TYR A 85 3.53 10.93 -16.04
C TYR A 85 2.29 10.81 -16.95
N GLY A 86 1.84 11.94 -17.48
CA GLY A 86 0.74 11.95 -18.42
C GLY A 86 0.62 13.25 -19.20
N GLU A 87 -0.42 13.31 -20.02
CA GLU A 87 -0.75 14.39 -20.94
C GLU A 87 -2.23 14.76 -20.79
N THR A 88 -2.51 16.05 -20.87
CA THR A 88 -3.84 16.65 -20.88
C THR A 88 -3.78 17.99 -21.62
N LEU A 89 -4.86 18.77 -21.63
CA LEU A 89 -4.80 20.14 -22.16
C LEU A 89 -3.78 20.97 -21.38
N SER A 90 -3.10 21.89 -22.07
CA SER A 90 -2.13 22.79 -21.46
C SER A 90 -2.71 23.56 -20.28
N ASN A 91 -1.91 23.77 -19.24
CA ASN A 91 -2.28 24.50 -18.03
C ASN A 91 -3.54 23.96 -17.29
N SER A 92 -3.89 22.69 -17.49
CA SER A 92 -4.98 22.04 -16.76
C SER A 92 -4.53 21.61 -15.37
N LYS A 93 -5.45 21.63 -14.41
CA LYS A 93 -5.25 21.07 -13.07
C LYS A 93 -5.47 19.56 -13.15
N VAL A 94 -4.50 18.76 -12.75
CA VAL A 94 -4.64 17.30 -12.61
C VAL A 94 -4.76 16.99 -11.13
N ILE A 95 -5.79 16.24 -10.78
CA ILE A 95 -6.13 15.87 -9.41
C ILE A 95 -6.06 14.36 -9.32
N LEU A 96 -5.23 13.85 -8.42
CA LEU A 96 -5.20 12.46 -8.04
C LEU A 96 -5.84 12.37 -6.66
N LYS A 97 -6.86 11.54 -6.55
CA LYS A 97 -7.53 11.23 -5.30
C LYS A 97 -7.28 9.79 -4.96
N ASP A 98 -6.97 9.51 -3.70
CA ASP A 98 -7.00 8.13 -3.24
C ASP A 98 -8.37 7.50 -3.55
N ALA A 99 -8.37 6.25 -3.98
CA ALA A 99 -9.56 5.49 -4.25
C ALA A 99 -10.44 5.34 -3.01
N ASP A 100 -9.83 5.22 -1.82
CA ASP A 100 -10.49 5.10 -0.51
C ASP A 100 -10.96 6.45 0.07
N GLY A 101 -10.38 7.57 -0.39
CA GLY A 101 -10.70 8.92 0.03
C GLY A 101 -10.19 9.30 1.42
N ILE A 102 -9.24 8.56 1.98
CA ILE A 102 -8.65 8.81 3.30
C ILE A 102 -7.56 9.88 3.20
N ASP A 103 -6.74 9.83 2.16
CA ASP A 103 -5.57 10.71 2.01
C ASP A 103 -5.84 12.02 1.25
N ASP A 104 -4.95 12.99 1.49
CA ASP A 104 -4.98 14.30 0.85
C ASP A 104 -4.82 14.18 -0.68
N ASN A 105 -5.60 14.98 -1.41
CA ASN A 105 -5.54 14.96 -2.87
C ASN A 105 -4.20 15.50 -3.38
N ILE A 106 -3.53 14.75 -4.27
CA ILE A 106 -2.35 15.24 -4.96
C ILE A 106 -2.79 16.08 -6.16
N ILE A 107 -2.39 17.34 -6.17
CA ILE A 107 -2.79 18.30 -7.20
C ILE A 107 -1.55 18.80 -7.93
N VAL A 108 -1.49 18.57 -9.24
CA VAL A 108 -0.45 19.10 -10.11
C VAL A 108 -1.05 19.87 -11.28
N LYS A 109 -0.22 20.62 -12.00
CA LYS A 109 -0.65 21.38 -13.18
C LYS A 109 0.14 20.91 -14.40
N SER A 110 -0.54 20.71 -15.53
CA SER A 110 0.15 20.47 -16.80
C SER A 110 0.86 21.72 -17.29
N ASN A 111 1.99 21.55 -17.96
CA ASN A 111 2.76 22.66 -18.52
C ASN A 111 2.12 23.21 -19.80
N GLY A 112 2.79 24.17 -20.45
CA GLY A 112 2.34 24.77 -21.71
C GLY A 112 2.14 23.77 -22.86
N ASN A 113 2.81 22.62 -22.80
CA ASN A 113 2.71 21.55 -23.80
C ASN A 113 1.69 20.47 -23.40
N GLY A 114 0.99 20.63 -22.28
CA GLY A 114 -0.02 19.67 -21.83
C GLY A 114 0.53 18.47 -21.05
N THR A 115 1.84 18.33 -20.88
CA THR A 115 2.43 17.25 -20.08
C THR A 115 2.40 17.57 -18.59
N PHE A 116 2.28 16.57 -17.73
CA PHE A 116 2.37 16.71 -16.27
C PHE A 116 3.20 15.58 -15.63
N LYS A 117 3.70 15.85 -14.42
CA LYS A 117 4.41 14.91 -13.55
C LYS A 117 3.81 15.02 -12.14
N ALA A 118 3.25 13.93 -11.63
CA ALA A 118 2.83 13.82 -10.23
C ALA A 118 3.83 12.95 -9.48
N THR A 119 4.28 13.40 -8.32
CA THR A 119 5.26 12.73 -7.44
C THR A 119 4.66 12.55 -6.06
N GLY A 120 5.22 11.62 -5.28
CA GLY A 120 4.76 11.40 -3.91
C GLY A 120 3.55 10.48 -3.84
N LEU A 121 3.44 9.56 -4.81
CA LEU A 121 2.40 8.54 -4.79
C LEU A 121 2.81 7.44 -3.82
N ASP A 122 1.92 7.09 -2.91
CA ASP A 122 2.15 6.07 -1.90
C ASP A 122 2.12 4.67 -2.54
N ASP A 123 2.94 3.77 -2.00
CA ASP A 123 3.01 2.39 -2.44
C ASP A 123 1.73 1.63 -2.09
N ARG A 124 1.37 0.64 -2.91
CA ARG A 124 0.14 -0.16 -2.74
C ARG A 124 -1.15 0.66 -2.74
N THR A 125 -1.12 1.88 -3.24
CA THR A 125 -2.29 2.79 -3.28
C THR A 125 -2.88 2.89 -4.69
N ASP A 126 -4.20 2.90 -4.74
CA ASP A 126 -4.96 3.18 -5.96
C ASP A 126 -5.37 4.64 -6.02
N TYR A 127 -5.14 5.31 -7.16
CA TYR A 127 -5.57 6.69 -7.36
C TYR A 127 -6.58 6.83 -8.51
N LYS A 128 -7.58 7.67 -8.29
CA LYS A 128 -8.49 8.22 -9.31
C LYS A 128 -7.92 9.53 -9.82
N VAL A 129 -7.54 9.56 -11.09
CA VAL A 129 -6.94 10.71 -11.77
C VAL A 129 -7.96 11.41 -12.65
N THR A 130 -8.11 12.72 -12.47
CA THR A 130 -8.99 13.58 -13.27
C THR A 130 -8.27 14.87 -13.65
N ALA A 131 -8.38 15.30 -14.91
CA ALA A 131 -7.97 16.63 -15.34
C ALA A 131 -9.15 17.60 -15.31
N GLN A 132 -8.90 18.85 -14.92
CA GLN A 132 -9.88 19.91 -14.83
C GLN A 132 -9.35 21.20 -15.45
N LYS A 133 -10.16 21.85 -16.29
CA LYS A 133 -9.89 23.17 -16.87
C LYS A 133 -11.21 23.91 -17.09
N ASN A 134 -11.28 25.17 -16.67
CA ASN A 134 -12.43 26.05 -16.88
C ASN A 134 -13.78 25.41 -16.47
N GLY A 135 -13.82 24.77 -15.30
CA GLY A 135 -15.03 24.10 -14.79
C GLY A 135 -15.34 22.72 -15.40
N LYS A 136 -14.78 22.38 -16.56
CA LYS A 136 -14.93 21.07 -17.20
C LYS A 136 -13.91 20.07 -16.70
N LYS A 137 -14.30 18.78 -16.67
CA LYS A 137 -13.48 17.65 -16.20
C LYS A 137 -13.31 16.61 -17.31
N SER A 138 -12.16 15.95 -17.33
CA SER A 138 -11.93 14.76 -18.13
C SER A 138 -12.69 13.58 -17.55
N ASP A 139 -12.69 12.47 -18.29
CA ASP A 139 -12.97 11.16 -17.71
C ASP A 139 -11.98 10.85 -16.59
N THR A 140 -12.43 10.06 -15.62
CA THR A 140 -11.61 9.61 -14.50
C THR A 140 -10.90 8.32 -14.89
N LEU A 141 -9.58 8.31 -14.76
CA LEU A 141 -8.76 7.12 -14.95
C LEU A 141 -8.28 6.59 -13.61
N LYS A 142 -8.32 5.27 -13.41
CA LYS A 142 -7.72 4.62 -12.25
C LYS A 142 -6.27 4.24 -12.55
N ILE A 143 -5.41 4.42 -11.57
CA ILE A 143 -4.05 3.90 -11.54
C ILE A 143 -3.80 3.15 -10.25
N SER A 144 -2.83 2.25 -10.28
CA SER A 144 -2.33 1.52 -9.11
C SER A 144 -0.84 1.75 -8.97
N VAL A 145 -0.36 1.96 -7.75
CA VAL A 145 1.07 2.11 -7.44
C VAL A 145 1.57 0.79 -6.89
N GLY A 146 2.62 0.26 -7.50
CA GLY A 146 3.26 -0.98 -7.05
C GLY A 146 4.11 -0.80 -5.81
N ASP A 147 4.61 -1.93 -5.30
CA ASP A 147 5.41 -2.02 -4.08
C ASP A 147 6.73 -1.25 -4.14
N ILE A 148 7.25 -0.93 -2.96
CA ILE A 148 8.60 -0.41 -2.79
C ILE A 148 9.59 -1.55 -3.09
N PRO A 149 10.51 -1.39 -4.04
CA PRO A 149 11.47 -2.44 -4.34
C PRO A 149 12.46 -2.64 -3.19
N GLU A 150 12.97 -3.86 -3.00
CA GLU A 150 13.98 -4.17 -1.96
C GLU A 150 15.19 -3.20 -1.98
N SER A 151 15.56 -2.69 -3.17
CA SER A 151 16.66 -1.73 -3.33
C SER A 151 16.44 -0.39 -2.64
N ALA A 152 15.20 -0.03 -2.33
CA ALA A 152 14.84 1.17 -1.58
C ALA A 152 14.90 0.97 -0.06
N TYR A 153 15.11 -0.25 0.43
CA TYR A 153 15.32 -0.51 1.85
C TYR A 153 16.81 -0.43 2.22
N THR A 154 17.08 0.14 3.39
CA THR A 154 18.41 0.04 4.00
C THR A 154 18.62 -1.38 4.47
N LYS A 155 19.64 -2.06 3.96
CA LYS A 155 20.00 -3.41 4.45
C LYS A 155 20.65 -3.34 5.82
N LEU A 156 20.34 -4.29 6.70
CA LEU A 156 20.98 -4.53 7.99
C LEU A 156 21.04 -6.02 8.27
N HIS A 157 22.19 -6.49 8.73
CA HIS A 157 22.40 -7.84 9.23
C HIS A 157 23.38 -7.79 10.40
N VAL A 158 23.05 -8.48 11.48
CA VAL A 158 23.87 -8.64 12.68
C VAL A 158 24.53 -10.02 12.61
N ASN A 159 25.86 -10.08 12.74
CA ASN A 159 26.56 -11.36 12.66
C ASN A 159 26.15 -12.27 13.82
N HIS A 160 26.01 -13.57 13.55
CA HIS A 160 25.57 -14.59 14.52
C HIS A 160 24.17 -14.36 15.09
N SER A 161 23.36 -13.51 14.45
CA SER A 161 21.97 -13.35 14.82
C SER A 161 21.13 -14.56 14.43
N ASN A 162 20.00 -14.72 15.10
CA ASN A 162 18.94 -15.62 14.66
C ASN A 162 18.23 -15.09 13.39
N SER A 163 17.19 -15.78 12.93
CA SER A 163 16.38 -15.44 11.76
C SER A 163 15.70 -14.07 11.83
N ASN A 164 15.56 -13.51 13.04
CA ASN A 164 14.94 -12.21 13.33
C ASN A 164 16.00 -11.13 13.53
N ASN A 165 17.25 -11.40 13.11
CA ASN A 165 18.37 -10.47 13.23
C ASN A 165 18.67 -10.04 14.69
N ALA A 166 18.25 -10.88 15.65
CA ALA A 166 18.54 -10.73 17.06
C ALA A 166 19.78 -11.56 17.46
N LEU A 167 20.73 -10.93 18.13
CA LEU A 167 21.94 -11.57 18.66
C LEU A 167 21.84 -11.69 20.18
N ILE A 168 21.97 -12.90 20.72
CA ILE A 168 22.02 -13.15 22.17
C ILE A 168 23.46 -13.48 22.55
N ILE A 169 24.01 -12.75 23.52
CA ILE A 169 25.38 -12.92 24.01
C ILE A 169 25.37 -13.16 25.50
N ASN A 170 25.90 -14.31 25.91
CA ASN A 170 26.16 -14.61 27.31
C ASN A 170 27.47 -13.95 27.72
N ASN A 171 27.41 -13.04 28.69
CA ASN A 171 28.58 -12.30 29.13
C ASN A 171 29.13 -12.86 30.44
N THR A 172 30.17 -13.69 30.35
CA THR A 172 30.79 -14.36 31.51
C THR A 172 31.96 -13.57 32.11
N ASP A 173 32.73 -12.83 31.30
CA ASP A 173 34.09 -12.41 31.70
C ASP A 173 34.41 -10.91 31.50
N GLY A 174 33.47 -10.08 31.06
CA GLY A 174 33.71 -8.63 31.02
C GLY A 174 32.50 -7.83 30.59
N ASN A 175 32.16 -6.74 31.29
CA ASN A 175 30.94 -5.96 31.07
C ASN A 175 30.84 -5.23 29.70
N THR A 176 31.57 -5.64 28.68
CA THR A 176 31.52 -5.07 27.34
C THR A 176 31.63 -6.14 26.27
N ILE A 177 30.79 -6.08 25.25
CA ILE A 177 30.82 -6.98 24.09
C ILE A 177 31.14 -6.19 22.82
N ILE A 178 31.68 -6.90 21.82
CA ILE A 178 31.86 -6.36 20.48
C ILE A 178 30.81 -7.00 19.59
N ALA A 179 29.83 -6.21 19.16
CA ALA A 179 28.89 -6.60 18.13
C ALA A 179 29.42 -6.19 16.75
N SER A 180 29.06 -6.95 15.73
CA SER A 180 29.44 -6.67 14.35
C SER A 180 28.38 -7.16 13.38
N GLY A 181 28.43 -6.67 12.15
CA GLY A 181 27.49 -7.06 11.12
C GLY A 181 27.78 -6.44 9.77
N THR A 182 26.80 -6.52 8.89
CA THR A 182 26.79 -5.85 7.59
C THR A 182 25.55 -4.98 7.43
N SER A 183 25.63 -3.98 6.57
CA SER A 183 24.53 -3.09 6.22
C SER A 183 24.75 -2.51 4.82
N SER A 184 23.89 -1.59 4.39
CA SER A 184 24.18 -0.81 3.19
C SER A 184 25.49 0.00 3.40
N PRO A 185 26.38 0.08 2.39
CA PRO A 185 27.60 0.88 2.48
C PRO A 185 27.33 2.30 2.98
N TYR A 186 28.14 2.77 3.92
CA TYR A 186 28.00 4.11 4.53
C TYR A 186 26.70 4.36 5.30
N ALA A 187 25.89 3.33 5.58
CA ALA A 187 24.71 3.48 6.42
C ALA A 187 25.13 3.95 7.83
N THR A 188 24.35 4.89 8.37
CA THR A 188 24.38 5.23 9.78
C THR A 188 23.69 4.12 10.56
N ILE A 189 24.32 3.66 11.64
CA ILE A 189 23.78 2.63 12.52
C ILE A 189 23.67 3.22 13.92
N LYS A 190 22.47 3.20 14.49
CA LYS A 190 22.21 3.63 15.86
C LYS A 190 21.93 2.43 16.74
N PHE A 191 22.36 2.54 17.98
CA PHE A 191 22.10 1.60 19.05
C PHE A 191 21.36 2.35 20.15
N GLU A 192 20.13 1.95 20.43
CA GLU A 192 19.22 2.60 21.35
C GLU A 192 18.86 1.66 22.49
N ASP A 193 18.73 2.20 23.70
CA ASP A 193 18.36 1.45 24.90
C ASP A 193 16.85 1.62 25.16
N PRO A 194 16.02 0.58 24.91
CA PRO A 194 14.59 0.66 25.08
C PRO A 194 14.16 0.81 26.55
N ASP A 195 14.99 0.36 27.52
CA ASP A 195 14.72 0.57 28.94
C ASP A 195 14.87 2.04 29.36
N ARG A 196 15.42 2.88 28.48
CA ARG A 196 15.69 4.30 28.72
C ARG A 196 15.00 5.20 27.69
N ASP A 197 13.78 4.86 27.31
CA ASP A 197 12.98 5.64 26.35
C ASP A 197 13.70 5.79 25.00
N TYR A 198 14.21 4.67 24.48
CA TYR A 198 14.96 4.60 23.22
C TYR A 198 16.15 5.58 23.15
N LYS A 199 16.78 5.84 24.31
CA LYS A 199 17.91 6.74 24.37
C LYS A 199 19.04 6.23 23.48
N LEU A 200 19.53 7.10 22.60
CA LEU A 200 20.70 6.84 21.78
C LEU A 200 21.93 6.57 22.67
N ILE A 201 22.44 5.34 22.60
CA ILE A 201 23.63 4.91 23.32
C ILE A 201 24.87 5.09 22.44
N LYS A 202 24.75 4.71 21.17
CA LYS A 202 25.88 4.79 20.23
C LYS A 202 25.40 5.00 18.81
N LYS A 203 26.19 5.73 18.05
CA LYS A 203 26.00 5.96 16.61
C LYS A 203 27.32 5.69 15.91
N ILE A 204 27.29 4.88 14.87
CA ILE A 204 28.44 4.57 14.02
C ILE A 204 28.04 4.66 12.54
N THR A 205 29.02 4.56 11.66
CA THR A 205 28.81 4.49 10.21
C THR A 205 29.48 3.24 9.66
N ALA A 206 28.75 2.47 8.86
CA ALA A 206 29.31 1.33 8.17
C ALA A 206 30.36 1.76 7.15
N ASN A 207 31.38 0.92 6.93
CA ASN A 207 32.43 1.25 5.98
C ASN A 207 31.97 1.12 4.52
N LYS A 208 32.89 1.34 3.58
CA LYS A 208 32.63 1.24 2.12
C LYS A 208 32.12 -0.14 1.65
N ASN A 209 32.37 -1.19 2.44
CA ASN A 209 31.92 -2.55 2.17
C ASN A 209 30.67 -2.91 3.00
N GLY A 210 30.05 -1.93 3.66
CA GLY A 210 28.89 -2.15 4.52
C GLY A 210 29.20 -2.83 5.85
N LYS A 211 30.47 -3.09 6.19
CA LYS A 211 30.82 -3.73 7.46
C LYS A 211 30.82 -2.72 8.61
N TRP A 212 30.35 -3.15 9.77
CA TRP A 212 30.32 -2.33 10.98
C TRP A 212 30.67 -3.17 12.21
N SER A 213 31.15 -2.49 13.25
CA SER A 213 31.40 -3.08 14.57
C SER A 213 31.28 -2.02 15.66
N VAL A 214 30.75 -2.41 16.82
CA VAL A 214 30.56 -1.53 17.96
C VAL A 214 30.91 -2.26 19.26
N LYS A 215 31.52 -1.53 20.19
CA LYS A 215 31.66 -1.95 21.58
C LYS A 215 30.47 -1.42 22.39
N LEU A 216 29.70 -2.32 22.98
CA LEU A 216 28.52 -2.07 23.81
C LEU A 216 28.77 -2.56 25.24
N ASN A 217 28.13 -1.90 26.21
CA ASN A 217 28.23 -2.30 27.61
C ASN A 217 27.15 -3.34 27.93
N GLY A 218 27.51 -4.35 28.72
CA GLY A 218 26.56 -5.31 29.26
C GLY A 218 25.78 -4.74 30.45
N PRO A 219 24.90 -5.55 31.03
CA PRO A 219 24.08 -5.15 32.17
C PRO A 219 24.85 -5.13 33.51
N GLY A 220 26.13 -5.52 33.51
CA GLY A 220 26.98 -5.77 34.68
C GLY A 220 27.46 -7.22 34.75
N THR A 221 28.34 -7.53 35.71
CA THR A 221 28.88 -8.89 35.95
C THR A 221 28.63 -9.38 37.37
N GLY A 222 28.07 -8.53 38.23
CA GLY A 222 27.76 -8.82 39.62
C GLY A 222 26.40 -9.50 39.79
N GLU A 223 26.21 -10.14 40.94
CA GLU A 223 24.97 -10.85 41.28
C GLU A 223 23.72 -9.94 41.31
N ASN A 224 23.89 -8.67 41.67
CA ASN A 224 22.80 -7.69 41.82
C ASN A 224 22.61 -6.79 40.59
N ASP A 225 23.45 -6.95 39.57
CA ASP A 225 23.34 -6.20 38.32
C ASP A 225 22.11 -6.66 37.53
N LYS A 226 21.72 -5.92 36.49
CA LYS A 226 20.57 -6.34 35.66
C LYS A 226 20.84 -7.74 35.06
N LYS A 227 19.79 -8.54 34.91
CA LYS A 227 19.88 -9.85 34.24
C LYS A 227 20.30 -9.70 32.77
N GLU A 228 19.79 -8.68 32.09
CA GLU A 228 19.95 -8.50 30.66
C GLU A 228 19.85 -7.01 30.30
N ILE A 229 20.52 -6.61 29.23
CA ILE A 229 20.28 -5.34 28.54
C ILE A 229 20.00 -5.61 27.05
N GLU A 230 19.03 -4.91 26.50
CA GLU A 230 18.66 -4.93 25.09
C GLU A 230 19.18 -3.67 24.40
N TYR A 231 19.69 -3.82 23.18
CA TYR A 231 20.00 -2.70 22.29
C TYR A 231 19.25 -2.86 20.99
N TYR A 232 18.37 -1.90 20.70
CA TYR A 232 17.69 -1.80 19.42
C TYR A 232 18.63 -1.20 18.38
N ILE A 233 18.61 -1.75 17.16
CA ILE A 233 19.51 -1.35 16.07
C ILE A 233 18.68 -0.78 14.92
N GLU A 234 18.95 0.49 14.63
CA GLU A 234 18.43 1.17 13.45
C GLU A 234 19.57 1.32 12.42
N ALA A 235 19.32 0.98 11.15
CA ALA A 235 20.20 1.32 10.04
C ALA A 235 19.51 2.25 9.05
N LYS A 236 20.18 3.35 8.72
CA LYS A 236 19.67 4.37 7.79
C LYS A 236 20.73 4.79 6.78
N ILE A 237 20.33 4.88 5.51
CA ILE A 237 21.06 5.62 4.49
C ILE A 237 20.09 6.65 3.87
N ASP A 238 20.63 7.79 3.45
CA ASP A 238 19.80 8.83 2.83
C ASP A 238 19.11 8.31 1.57
N ASN A 239 17.88 8.75 1.35
CA ASN A 239 17.03 8.36 0.22
C ASN A 239 16.70 6.86 0.18
N ARG A 240 16.62 6.19 1.33
CA ARG A 240 16.09 4.83 1.49
C ARG A 240 15.24 4.73 2.75
N LEU A 241 14.37 3.73 2.80
CA LEU A 241 13.66 3.37 4.03
C LEU A 241 14.65 2.90 5.09
N THR A 242 14.43 3.36 6.31
CA THR A 242 15.16 2.92 7.49
C THR A 242 14.85 1.45 7.78
N ASN A 243 15.83 0.70 8.25
CA ASN A 243 15.64 -0.66 8.75
C ASN A 243 15.80 -0.68 10.26
N ASN A 244 14.75 -1.10 10.94
CA ASN A 244 14.65 -1.13 12.40
C ASN A 244 14.72 -2.57 12.94
N GLY A 245 15.07 -3.56 12.12
CA GLY A 245 14.86 -4.97 12.45
C GLY A 245 15.95 -5.65 13.29
N GLY A 246 16.94 -4.93 13.83
CA GLY A 246 18.06 -5.55 14.57
C GLY A 246 17.96 -5.37 16.08
N ALA A 247 18.31 -6.40 16.84
CA ALA A 247 18.41 -6.32 18.30
C ALA A 247 19.65 -7.07 18.82
N ILE A 248 20.24 -6.58 19.91
CA ILE A 248 21.31 -7.28 20.64
C ILE A 248 20.90 -7.41 22.09
N PHE A 249 20.90 -8.64 22.59
CA PHE A 249 20.64 -8.99 23.97
C PHE A 249 21.96 -9.43 24.62
N ILE A 250 22.30 -8.81 25.75
CA ILE A 250 23.49 -9.18 26.53
C ILE A 250 23.02 -9.65 27.90
N GLU A 251 23.24 -10.93 28.20
CA GLU A 251 22.84 -11.56 29.46
C GLU A 251 24.00 -11.60 30.45
N ASN A 252 23.72 -11.28 31.71
CA ASN A 252 24.62 -11.50 32.85
C ASN A 252 24.39 -12.91 33.41
N THR A 253 25.33 -13.81 33.17
CA THR A 253 25.28 -15.20 33.62
C THR A 253 25.47 -15.35 35.13
N ASN A 254 26.07 -14.34 35.78
CA ASN A 254 26.34 -14.32 37.21
C ASN A 254 25.23 -13.61 38.00
N HIS A 255 24.23 -13.04 37.32
CA HIS A 255 23.07 -12.47 37.99
C HIS A 255 22.49 -13.55 38.90
N LYS A 256 22.33 -13.23 40.19
CA LYS A 256 21.78 -14.18 41.14
C LYS A 256 20.46 -14.63 40.54
N LYS A 257 20.35 -15.91 40.20
CA LYS A 257 19.04 -16.51 40.05
C LYS A 257 18.39 -16.26 41.39
N SER A 258 17.57 -15.21 41.47
CA SER A 258 16.49 -15.22 42.43
C SER A 258 15.93 -16.62 42.29
N ASN A 259 15.76 -17.32 43.42
CA ASN A 259 14.70 -18.30 43.49
C ASN A 259 13.39 -17.50 43.29
N ASN A 260 13.19 -16.94 42.09
CA ASN A 260 11.91 -16.88 41.49
C ASN A 260 11.58 -18.36 41.40
N ASN A 261 10.85 -18.82 42.42
CA ASN A 261 9.72 -19.70 42.15
C ASN A 261 9.27 -19.34 40.73
N GLN A 262 9.40 -20.27 39.78
CA GLN A 262 8.51 -20.26 38.64
C GLN A 262 7.15 -20.03 39.28
N ASN A 263 6.60 -18.81 39.17
CA ASN A 263 5.28 -18.57 39.70
C ASN A 263 4.42 -19.34 38.71
N PRO A 264 3.89 -20.53 39.06
CA PRO A 264 3.22 -21.39 38.09
C PRO A 264 2.06 -20.64 37.43
N GLU A 265 1.51 -19.66 38.17
CA GLU A 265 0.52 -18.72 37.72
C GLU A 265 0.95 -17.86 36.51
N SER A 266 2.18 -17.32 36.48
CA SER A 266 2.64 -16.46 35.35
C SER A 266 2.87 -17.26 34.07
N ASP A 267 3.40 -18.48 34.18
CA ASP A 267 3.60 -19.38 33.04
C ASP A 267 2.25 -19.91 32.50
N ASN A 268 1.34 -20.28 33.42
CA ASN A 268 -0.03 -20.65 33.06
C ASN A 268 -0.79 -19.47 32.42
N ASN A 269 -0.61 -18.25 32.93
CA ASN A 269 -1.19 -17.05 32.34
C ASN A 269 -0.63 -16.82 30.93
N LEU A 270 0.67 -16.96 30.72
CA LEU A 270 1.27 -16.84 29.39
C LEU A 270 0.68 -17.85 28.40
N LYS A 271 0.60 -19.13 28.79
CA LYS A 271 0.00 -20.19 27.96
C LYS A 271 -1.46 -19.90 27.66
N ALA A 272 -2.22 -19.42 28.64
CA ALA A 272 -3.61 -19.01 28.45
C ALA A 272 -3.74 -17.80 27.51
N ILE A 273 -2.87 -16.79 27.64
CA ILE A 273 -2.86 -15.58 26.78
C ILE A 273 -2.53 -15.91 25.32
N ILE A 274 -1.67 -16.90 25.06
CA ILE A 274 -1.34 -17.28 23.67
C ILE A 274 -2.31 -18.31 23.08
N SER A 275 -3.04 -19.04 23.93
CA SER A 275 -4.05 -20.03 23.51
C SER A 275 -5.47 -19.44 23.45
N ALA A 276 -5.71 -18.29 24.07
CA ALA A 276 -6.95 -17.52 23.97
C ALA A 276 -6.60 -16.12 23.45
N PRO A 277 -7.21 -15.62 22.35
CA PRO A 277 -8.55 -15.93 21.86
C PRO A 277 -8.65 -17.00 20.76
N ILE A 278 -7.55 -17.33 20.09
CA ILE A 278 -7.47 -18.33 19.01
C ILE A 278 -6.20 -19.13 19.25
N ASP A 279 -6.31 -20.46 19.26
CA ASP A 279 -5.16 -21.35 19.39
C ASP A 279 -4.46 -21.57 18.03
N LYS A 280 -3.33 -22.30 18.04
CA LYS A 280 -2.58 -22.59 16.80
C LYS A 280 -3.46 -23.24 15.73
N SER A 281 -4.35 -24.17 16.11
CA SER A 281 -5.26 -24.83 15.16
C SER A 281 -6.21 -23.83 14.53
N GLY A 282 -6.79 -22.91 15.31
CA GLY A 282 -7.70 -21.90 14.80
C GLY A 282 -7.03 -20.94 13.82
N TYR A 283 -5.78 -20.55 14.05
CA TYR A 283 -5.02 -19.73 13.09
C TYR A 283 -4.71 -20.46 11.78
N LEU A 284 -4.43 -21.77 11.84
CA LEU A 284 -4.24 -22.59 10.65
C LEU A 284 -5.55 -22.78 9.88
N THR A 285 -6.68 -22.91 10.56
CA THR A 285 -8.00 -22.92 9.92
C THR A 285 -8.35 -21.58 9.27
N LEU A 286 -7.97 -20.46 9.89
CA LEU A 286 -8.12 -19.12 9.26
C LEU A 286 -7.29 -19.00 7.98
N GLU A 287 -6.05 -19.48 8.00
CA GLU A 287 -5.18 -19.57 6.81
C GLU A 287 -5.85 -20.39 5.70
N GLU A 288 -6.26 -21.62 6.00
CA GLU A 288 -6.89 -22.51 5.02
C GLU A 288 -8.13 -21.87 4.39
N ASN A 289 -9.03 -21.32 5.22
CA ASN A 289 -10.26 -20.66 4.75
C ASN A 289 -9.99 -19.43 3.88
N LEU A 290 -8.94 -18.65 4.19
CA LEU A 290 -8.56 -17.50 3.40
C LEU A 290 -7.99 -17.95 2.05
N LEU A 291 -7.05 -18.88 2.04
CA LEU A 291 -6.42 -19.38 0.82
C LEU A 291 -7.41 -20.11 -0.09
N GLU A 292 -8.37 -20.84 0.48
CA GLU A 292 -9.48 -21.42 -0.29
C GLU A 292 -10.33 -20.32 -0.95
N SER A 293 -10.68 -19.27 -0.20
CA SER A 293 -11.43 -18.14 -0.76
C SER A 293 -10.65 -17.28 -1.74
N ALA A 294 -9.31 -17.33 -1.72
CA ALA A 294 -8.46 -16.63 -2.67
C ALA A 294 -8.48 -17.29 -4.07
N ASN A 295 -9.04 -18.48 -4.22
CA ASN A 295 -9.08 -19.23 -5.47
C ASN A 295 -10.21 -18.78 -6.42
N VAL A 296 -10.46 -17.47 -6.51
CA VAL A 296 -11.48 -16.90 -7.39
C VAL A 296 -10.87 -16.54 -8.72
N ASP A 297 -11.45 -17.06 -9.80
CA ASP A 297 -11.05 -16.72 -11.17
C ASP A 297 -11.86 -15.55 -11.70
N ASP A 298 -11.33 -14.34 -11.52
CA ASP A 298 -11.91 -13.08 -12.00
C ASP A 298 -11.39 -12.62 -13.37
N VAL A 299 -10.45 -13.38 -13.94
CA VAL A 299 -9.89 -13.13 -15.27
C VAL A 299 -10.65 -13.89 -16.35
N ASN A 300 -10.97 -15.17 -16.09
CA ASN A 300 -11.62 -16.05 -17.06
C ASN A 300 -13.13 -16.20 -16.80
N SER A 301 -13.63 -15.78 -15.63
CA SER A 301 -15.06 -15.78 -15.29
C SER A 301 -15.50 -14.46 -14.64
N VAL A 302 -16.27 -13.64 -15.36
CA VAL A 302 -16.73 -12.31 -14.88
C VAL A 302 -18.24 -12.25 -14.65
N ASN A 303 -18.79 -13.22 -13.92
CA ASN A 303 -20.22 -13.28 -13.60
C ASN A 303 -20.55 -12.76 -12.18
N SER A 304 -21.84 -12.66 -11.84
CA SER A 304 -22.29 -12.17 -10.54
C SER A 304 -21.92 -13.08 -9.36
N SER A 305 -21.64 -14.37 -9.59
CA SER A 305 -21.10 -15.29 -8.58
C SER A 305 -19.65 -14.94 -8.25
N THR A 306 -18.82 -14.71 -9.28
CA THR A 306 -17.42 -14.30 -9.11
C THR A 306 -17.28 -13.02 -8.27
N GLN A 307 -18.15 -12.03 -8.49
CA GLN A 307 -18.14 -10.79 -7.69
C GLN A 307 -18.55 -11.01 -6.22
N ALA A 308 -19.40 -12.00 -5.94
CA ALA A 308 -19.77 -12.35 -4.57
C ALA A 308 -18.63 -13.11 -3.87
N GLU A 309 -17.95 -13.99 -4.58
CA GLU A 309 -16.78 -14.75 -4.11
C GLU A 309 -15.59 -13.83 -3.83
N LEU A 310 -15.28 -12.87 -4.71
CA LEU A 310 -14.26 -11.83 -4.46
C LEU A 310 -14.57 -10.99 -3.22
N ARG A 311 -15.84 -10.63 -3.01
CA ARG A 311 -16.24 -9.90 -1.81
C ARG A 311 -16.05 -10.74 -0.54
N ASP A 312 -16.36 -12.04 -0.59
CA ASP A 312 -16.11 -12.95 0.53
C ASP A 312 -14.61 -13.05 0.84
N PHE A 313 -13.77 -13.20 -0.19
CA PHE A 313 -12.32 -13.18 -0.07
C PHE A 313 -11.81 -11.90 0.61
N HIS A 314 -12.16 -10.72 0.09
CA HIS A 314 -11.70 -9.46 0.68
C HIS A 314 -12.18 -9.25 2.11
N ASN A 315 -13.39 -9.71 2.47
CA ASN A 315 -13.86 -9.67 3.85
C ASN A 315 -13.01 -10.56 4.77
N LYS A 316 -12.62 -11.75 4.31
CA LYS A 316 -11.72 -12.65 5.04
C LYS A 316 -10.31 -12.06 5.16
N ALA A 317 -9.78 -11.49 4.10
CA ALA A 317 -8.48 -10.80 4.10
C ALA A 317 -8.47 -9.64 5.11
N ASN A 318 -9.51 -8.80 5.11
CA ASN A 318 -9.64 -7.72 6.09
C ASN A 318 -9.73 -8.23 7.55
N ASN A 319 -10.40 -9.36 7.78
CA ASN A 319 -10.44 -9.96 9.12
C ASN A 319 -9.04 -10.41 9.59
N ILE A 320 -8.17 -10.86 8.68
CA ILE A 320 -6.76 -11.15 9.03
C ILE A 320 -6.04 -9.90 9.53
N LEU A 321 -6.23 -8.74 8.90
CA LEU A 321 -5.66 -7.46 9.36
C LEU A 321 -6.17 -7.05 10.75
N ASP A 322 -7.44 -7.34 11.07
CA ASP A 322 -7.96 -7.11 12.42
C ASP A 322 -7.30 -8.04 13.45
N LYS A 323 -7.02 -9.29 13.08
CA LYS A 323 -6.30 -10.25 13.94
C LYS A 323 -4.83 -9.88 14.12
N GLU A 324 -4.20 -9.32 13.09
CA GLU A 324 -2.85 -8.77 13.17
C GLU A 324 -2.76 -7.65 14.22
N LYS A 325 -3.69 -6.68 14.18
CA LYS A 325 -3.77 -5.60 15.19
C LYS A 325 -4.01 -6.15 16.60
N ASP A 326 -4.87 -7.16 16.72
CA ASP A 326 -5.07 -7.85 18.00
C ASP A 326 -3.75 -8.46 18.51
N ALA A 327 -2.98 -9.10 17.63
CA ALA A 327 -1.67 -9.67 17.96
C ALA A 327 -0.68 -8.59 18.44
N GLU A 328 -0.56 -7.46 17.75
CA GLU A 328 0.31 -6.33 18.16
C GLU A 328 -0.06 -5.81 19.57
N SER A 329 -1.34 -5.82 19.90
CA SER A 329 -1.84 -5.31 21.18
C SER A 329 -1.68 -6.28 22.36
N LEU A 330 -1.37 -7.57 22.12
CA LEU A 330 -1.36 -8.65 23.13
C LEU A 330 -0.50 -8.30 24.35
N LEU A 331 0.70 -7.77 24.13
CA LEU A 331 1.60 -7.42 25.23
C LEU A 331 1.01 -6.31 26.10
N SER A 332 0.50 -5.24 25.48
CA SER A 332 -0.05 -4.10 26.21
C SER A 332 -1.28 -4.48 27.04
N LYS A 333 -2.14 -5.37 26.51
CA LYS A 333 -3.37 -5.85 27.19
C LYS A 333 -3.08 -6.74 28.39
N ASN A 334 -1.99 -7.52 28.37
CA ASN A 334 -1.74 -8.57 29.36
C ASN A 334 -0.50 -8.34 30.23
N LYS A 335 0.20 -7.21 30.07
CA LYS A 335 1.47 -6.92 30.77
C LYS A 335 1.39 -7.08 32.29
N SER A 336 0.27 -6.71 32.91
CA SER A 336 0.07 -6.79 34.37
C SER A 336 -0.04 -8.22 34.92
N GLN A 337 -0.32 -9.21 34.06
CA GLN A 337 -0.55 -10.61 34.46
C GLN A 337 0.72 -11.47 34.38
N LEU A 338 1.82 -10.90 33.90
CA LEU A 338 3.05 -11.61 33.56
C LEU A 338 4.25 -11.01 34.29
N ASN A 339 5.19 -11.87 34.68
CA ASN A 339 6.51 -11.43 35.11
C ASN A 339 7.36 -10.94 33.91
N SER A 340 8.50 -10.28 34.19
CA SER A 340 9.34 -9.70 33.13
C SER A 340 9.89 -10.70 32.12
N ALA A 341 10.11 -11.97 32.50
CA ALA A 341 10.57 -13.00 31.57
C ALA A 341 9.45 -13.46 30.63
N ASP A 342 8.25 -13.65 31.16
CA ASP A 342 7.08 -14.05 30.35
C ASP A 342 6.55 -12.90 29.49
N GLN A 343 6.70 -11.65 29.93
CA GLN A 343 6.46 -10.47 29.08
C GLN A 343 7.35 -10.45 27.84
N LYS A 344 8.63 -10.83 27.97
CA LYS A 344 9.56 -10.92 26.81
C LYS A 344 9.14 -12.02 25.84
N LYS A 345 8.79 -13.20 26.36
CA LYS A 345 8.24 -14.29 25.53
C LYS A 345 6.98 -13.86 24.81
N LEU A 346 6.05 -13.19 25.50
CA LEU A 346 4.82 -12.68 24.90
C LEU A 346 5.10 -11.65 23.80
N LYS A 347 6.07 -10.74 24.00
CA LYS A 347 6.48 -9.76 22.98
C LYS A 347 6.95 -10.44 21.69
N VAL A 348 7.87 -11.38 21.82
CA VAL A 348 8.41 -12.14 20.67
C VAL A 348 7.31 -12.93 19.97
N TYR A 349 6.44 -13.57 20.74
CA TYR A 349 5.27 -14.27 20.20
C TYR A 349 4.35 -13.31 19.43
N SER A 350 3.95 -12.18 20.03
CA SER A 350 3.05 -11.21 19.40
C SER A 350 3.61 -10.65 18.10
N GLU A 351 4.90 -10.30 18.06
CA GLU A 351 5.57 -9.82 16.85
C GLU A 351 5.61 -10.91 15.76
N SER A 352 5.91 -12.16 16.14
CA SER A 352 5.93 -13.27 15.18
C SER A 352 4.54 -13.60 14.62
N LEU A 353 3.49 -13.53 15.46
CA LEU A 353 2.10 -13.76 15.06
C LEU A 353 1.60 -12.65 14.14
N SER A 354 1.88 -11.38 14.46
CA SER A 354 1.56 -10.23 13.61
C SER A 354 2.22 -10.38 12.23
N ASN A 355 3.52 -10.66 12.17
CA ASN A 355 4.22 -10.88 10.89
C ASN A 355 3.63 -12.05 10.09
N TYR A 356 3.28 -13.17 10.75
CA TYR A 356 2.62 -14.29 10.09
C TYR A 356 1.28 -13.89 9.47
N LEU A 357 0.44 -13.13 10.19
CA LEU A 357 -0.86 -12.69 9.70
C LEU A 357 -0.74 -11.66 8.57
N SER A 358 0.23 -10.74 8.67
CA SER A 358 0.55 -9.76 7.63
C SER A 358 1.02 -10.44 6.35
N ASP A 359 1.97 -11.37 6.45
CA ASP A 359 2.50 -12.10 5.29
C ASP A 359 1.47 -13.09 4.70
N LEU A 360 0.57 -13.64 5.53
CA LEU A 360 -0.57 -14.45 5.06
C LEU A 360 -1.54 -13.59 4.23
N HIS A 361 -1.87 -12.39 4.70
CA HIS A 361 -2.71 -11.45 3.97
C HIS A 361 -2.07 -11.13 2.60
N ASP A 362 -0.81 -10.71 2.60
CA ASP A 362 -0.10 -10.34 1.37
C ASP A 362 -0.01 -11.51 0.39
N TYR A 363 0.37 -12.70 0.88
CA TYR A 363 0.40 -13.90 0.05
C TYR A 363 -0.97 -14.25 -0.54
N ALA A 364 -2.05 -14.13 0.24
CA ALA A 364 -3.40 -14.43 -0.24
C ALA A 364 -3.85 -13.44 -1.33
N ILE A 365 -3.52 -12.16 -1.20
CA ILE A 365 -3.79 -11.12 -2.22
C ILE A 365 -3.00 -11.42 -3.50
N THR A 366 -1.70 -11.68 -3.39
CA THR A 366 -0.87 -12.08 -4.53
C THR A 366 -1.41 -13.34 -5.19
N TYR A 367 -1.76 -14.36 -4.39
CA TYR A 367 -2.33 -15.62 -4.90
C TYR A 367 -3.63 -15.40 -5.68
N GLN A 368 -4.56 -14.58 -5.17
CA GLN A 368 -5.81 -14.30 -5.85
C GLN A 368 -5.60 -13.55 -7.18
N ASN A 369 -4.68 -12.59 -7.21
CA ASN A 369 -4.37 -11.83 -8.44
C ASN A 369 -3.63 -12.68 -9.49
N ASP A 370 -2.69 -13.50 -9.05
CA ASP A 370 -1.73 -14.16 -9.93
C ASP A 370 -2.20 -15.52 -10.43
N ASN A 371 -2.94 -16.27 -9.61
CA ASN A 371 -3.37 -17.62 -9.95
C ASN A 371 -4.29 -17.68 -11.20
N PRO A 372 -5.28 -16.78 -11.39
CA PRO A 372 -6.08 -16.72 -12.62
C PRO A 372 -5.24 -16.42 -13.87
N VAL A 373 -4.23 -15.56 -13.75
CA VAL A 373 -3.29 -15.22 -14.83
C VAL A 373 -2.42 -16.42 -15.19
N ILE A 374 -1.92 -17.16 -14.20
CA ILE A 374 -1.12 -18.37 -14.38
C ILE A 374 -1.91 -19.49 -15.07
N ASN A 375 -3.20 -19.61 -14.76
CA ASN A 375 -4.07 -20.67 -15.29
C ASN A 375 -4.74 -20.30 -16.62
N ASN A 376 -4.62 -19.06 -17.09
CA ASN A 376 -5.14 -18.63 -18.38
C ASN A 376 -4.22 -19.07 -19.53
N SER A 377 -4.75 -19.85 -20.47
CA SER A 377 -4.03 -20.36 -21.65
C SER A 377 -3.60 -19.29 -22.65
N GLU A 378 -4.16 -18.09 -22.57
CA GLU A 378 -3.83 -16.94 -23.43
C GLU A 378 -2.76 -16.03 -22.83
N THR A 379 -2.32 -16.28 -21.60
CA THR A 379 -1.25 -15.51 -20.94
C THR A 379 0.08 -15.73 -21.66
N SER A 380 0.78 -14.62 -21.96
CA SER A 380 2.08 -14.69 -22.60
C SER A 380 3.13 -15.39 -21.72
N GLU A 381 4.09 -16.09 -22.35
CA GLU A 381 5.12 -16.85 -21.62
C GLU A 381 5.95 -15.97 -20.67
N ASP A 382 6.28 -14.74 -21.09
CA ASP A 382 7.02 -13.78 -20.27
C ASP A 382 6.20 -13.35 -19.04
N THR A 383 4.91 -13.05 -19.21
CA THR A 383 3.99 -12.71 -18.10
C THR A 383 3.83 -13.89 -17.14
N LEU A 384 3.60 -15.09 -17.68
CA LEU A 384 3.44 -16.31 -16.89
C LEU A 384 4.69 -16.61 -16.05
N LYS A 385 5.89 -16.35 -16.60
CA LYS A 385 7.15 -16.50 -15.88
C LYS A 385 7.31 -15.45 -14.78
N SER A 386 7.03 -14.17 -15.04
CA SER A 386 7.14 -13.12 -14.01
C SER A 386 6.15 -13.34 -12.87
N THR A 387 4.90 -13.65 -13.20
CA THR A 387 3.83 -13.89 -12.21
C THR A 387 4.12 -15.12 -11.35
N LYS A 388 4.69 -16.19 -11.91
CA LYS A 388 5.16 -17.34 -11.11
C LYS A 388 6.30 -16.98 -10.16
N VAL A 389 7.19 -16.06 -10.52
CA VAL A 389 8.28 -15.63 -9.63
C VAL A 389 7.71 -14.85 -8.45
N GLU A 390 6.84 -13.88 -8.73
CA GLU A 390 6.16 -13.06 -7.72
C GLU A 390 5.38 -13.93 -6.71
N LEU A 391 4.55 -14.85 -7.20
CA LEU A 391 3.81 -15.77 -6.35
C LEU A 391 4.71 -16.67 -5.48
N ASN A 392 5.83 -17.16 -6.03
CA ASN A 392 6.78 -17.98 -5.29
C ASN A 392 7.55 -17.18 -4.23
N GLU A 393 7.87 -15.92 -4.50
CA GLU A 393 8.53 -15.02 -3.54
C GLU A 393 7.59 -14.70 -2.38
N ALA A 394 6.33 -14.34 -2.68
CA ALA A 394 5.30 -14.12 -1.67
C ALA A 394 5.08 -15.37 -0.80
N LYS A 395 4.96 -16.54 -1.42
CA LYS A 395 4.83 -17.82 -0.70
C LYS A 395 6.01 -18.10 0.23
N LYS A 396 7.23 -17.84 -0.23
CA LYS A 396 8.45 -18.09 0.56
C LYS A 396 8.53 -17.18 1.79
N THR A 397 8.12 -15.92 1.66
CA THR A 397 8.04 -14.98 2.78
C THR A 397 7.01 -15.45 3.79
N PHE A 398 5.80 -15.77 3.33
CA PHE A 398 4.74 -16.35 4.15
C PHE A 398 5.17 -17.62 4.89
N ASP A 399 5.74 -18.61 4.19
CA ASP A 399 6.18 -19.88 4.79
C ASP A 399 7.26 -19.65 5.87
N LYS A 400 8.14 -18.66 5.68
CA LYS A 400 9.15 -18.30 6.67
C LYS A 400 8.51 -17.73 7.95
N SER A 401 7.56 -16.81 7.81
CA SER A 401 6.87 -16.20 8.95
C SER A 401 5.97 -17.20 9.68
N LYS A 402 5.27 -18.07 8.96
CA LYS A 402 4.51 -19.19 9.53
C LYS A 402 5.38 -20.10 10.39
N ASN A 403 6.54 -20.52 9.88
CA ASN A 403 7.47 -21.38 10.62
C ASN A 403 8.03 -20.69 11.87
N ASN A 404 8.36 -19.39 11.78
CA ASN A 404 8.83 -18.61 12.91
C ASN A 404 7.77 -18.50 14.00
N TRP A 405 6.55 -18.08 13.66
CA TRP A 405 5.42 -18.01 14.60
C TRP A 405 5.11 -19.36 15.25
N SER A 406 5.01 -20.42 14.44
CA SER A 406 4.77 -21.78 14.94
C SER A 406 5.83 -22.21 15.96
N THR A 407 7.10 -21.90 15.70
CA THR A 407 8.20 -22.21 16.62
C THR A 407 8.04 -21.44 17.94
N GLN A 408 7.66 -20.17 17.91
CA GLN A 408 7.44 -19.38 19.12
C GLN A 408 6.26 -19.93 19.93
N TYR A 409 5.14 -20.25 19.28
CA TYR A 409 3.98 -20.86 19.92
C TYR A 409 4.36 -22.17 20.63
N ASP A 410 5.01 -23.08 19.90
CA ASP A 410 5.39 -24.39 20.42
C ASP A 410 6.40 -24.27 21.57
N SER A 411 7.30 -23.28 21.52
CA SER A 411 8.27 -23.02 22.59
C SER A 411 7.63 -22.54 23.90
N ILE A 412 6.43 -21.94 23.84
CA ILE A 412 5.73 -21.44 25.01
C ILE A 412 4.77 -22.51 25.55
N ILE A 413 4.08 -23.25 24.68
CA ILE A 413 3.13 -24.29 25.09
C ILE A 413 3.82 -25.54 25.64
N ASN A 414 4.95 -25.94 25.05
CA ASN A 414 5.61 -27.21 25.38
C ASN A 414 6.73 -27.09 26.42
N ASN A 415 7.13 -25.88 26.82
CA ASN A 415 7.93 -25.64 28.03
C ASN A 415 7.02 -25.60 29.25
#